data_AF-A0A0H4WVA9-F1
#
_entry.id   AF-A0A0H4WVA9-F1
#
_cell.length_a   1.000
_cell.length_b   1.000
_cell.length_c   1.000
_cell.angle_alpha   90.00
_cell.angle_beta   90.00
_cell.angle_gamma   90.00
#
_symmetry.space_group_name_H-M   'P 1'
#
loop_
_entity.id
_entity.type
_entity.pdbx_description
1 polymer ?
#
loop_
_entity_poly.entity_id
_entity_poly.type
_entity_poly.pdbx_seq_one_letter_code
_entity_poly.pdbx_strand_id
1 'polypeptide(L)'
;MASRSRPQVLPRALLLLTAVSGFSAVAAAPSAPQADPQMQKVLDAYQALDPKPLETLKPEEAREGPSAKDAVEAALKQEGKAGTPEKVAQVEERKIPGPTGELDLLVYTPEGKGPFPAVVYYHGGGFVIADLDTYDASARALANQAKAVVVSVHYHQAPENPFPAPLDDAQAAFKYVQSHPKDFNIDAKRVAVAGESAGGNLATAVAMRQVKEKGAVPVFQLLIYPFVSNDLSTPSHQRNGNGEYLVSNEALGWFWQNTLGSNWKKTRNAEALPLQASPKQLRGLPPALVMVASLDPLLDEGIAYADKLKAAGVAVDVKRYDGVTHEFFGMAPVVDKAKRAQADAGVALRKAFSAPGGQGIGGSGEDAEAP
;
A
#
# COMPACT_ATOMS: atom_id res chain seq x y z
N MET A 1 30.64 66.94 70.39
CA MET A 1 29.92 67.33 69.16
C MET A 1 30.02 66.18 68.16
N ALA A 2 28.87 65.83 67.57
CA ALA A 2 28.52 64.62 66.81
C ALA A 2 29.60 64.06 65.84
N SER A 3 30.02 62.79 65.97
CA SER A 3 29.39 61.55 65.45
C SER A 3 29.91 61.15 64.06
N ARG A 4 30.64 60.02 64.01
CA ARG A 4 30.61 59.00 62.94
C ARG A 4 31.53 57.83 63.32
N SER A 5 30.95 56.82 63.96
CA SER A 5 31.57 55.54 64.29
C SER A 5 31.38 54.53 63.15
N ARG A 6 32.49 54.03 62.58
CA ARG A 6 32.52 52.86 61.68
C ARG A 6 32.98 51.63 62.47
N PRO A 7 32.28 50.49 62.46
CA PRO A 7 32.75 49.27 63.10
C PRO A 7 33.47 48.32 62.13
N GLN A 8 34.57 47.80 62.66
CA GLN A 8 35.30 46.54 62.48
C GLN A 8 34.88 45.55 61.37
N VAL A 9 35.92 45.09 60.66
CA VAL A 9 35.92 44.00 59.67
C VAL A 9 36.35 42.70 60.37
N LEU A 10 35.50 41.67 60.35
CA LEU A 10 35.91 40.28 60.61
C LEU A 10 36.15 39.55 59.27
N PRO A 11 37.15 38.66 59.16
CA PRO A 11 37.40 37.91 57.94
C PRO A 11 36.45 36.72 57.82
N ARG A 12 35.73 36.65 56.69
CA ARG A 12 34.87 35.51 56.32
C ARG A 12 35.73 34.33 55.86
N ALA A 13 35.46 33.18 56.43
CA ALA A 13 36.01 31.88 56.06
C ALA A 13 35.73 31.54 54.59
N LEU A 14 36.75 31.03 53.90
CA LEU A 14 36.70 30.53 52.54
C LEU A 14 36.15 29.10 52.56
N LEU A 15 34.85 28.93 52.33
CA LEU A 15 34.24 27.62 52.10
C LEU A 15 34.30 27.35 50.58
N LEU A 16 35.17 26.42 50.16
CA LEU A 16 35.16 25.90 48.79
C LEU A 16 33.86 25.10 48.57
N LEU A 17 32.90 25.67 47.84
CA LEU A 17 31.84 24.90 47.19
C LEU A 17 32.43 24.22 45.95
N THR A 18 32.66 22.92 46.01
CA THR A 18 32.82 22.07 44.82
C THR A 18 31.49 22.02 44.10
N ALA A 19 31.35 22.76 42.99
CA ALA A 19 30.23 22.61 42.08
C ALA A 19 30.33 21.25 41.38
N VAL A 20 29.47 20.31 41.76
CA VAL A 20 29.22 19.10 40.97
C VAL A 20 28.33 19.52 39.81
N SER A 21 28.93 19.82 38.66
CA SER A 21 28.23 20.01 37.40
C SER A 21 27.72 18.66 36.91
N GLY A 22 26.51 18.29 37.34
CA GLY A 22 25.76 17.21 36.74
C GLY A 22 25.34 17.60 35.32
N PHE A 23 26.11 17.19 34.32
CA PHE A 23 25.61 17.13 32.95
C PHE A 23 24.58 16.01 32.88
N SER A 24 23.30 16.34 33.11
CA SER A 24 22.22 15.50 32.60
C SER A 24 22.30 15.55 31.08
N ALA A 25 22.83 14.49 30.48
CA ALA A 25 22.69 14.26 29.06
C ALA A 25 21.20 14.16 28.77
N VAL A 26 20.61 15.24 28.26
CA VAL A 26 19.34 15.17 27.56
C VAL A 26 19.63 14.27 26.38
N ALA A 27 19.13 13.03 26.42
CA ALA A 27 19.13 12.17 25.24
C ALA A 27 18.53 13.00 24.10
N ALA A 28 19.32 13.24 23.05
CA ALA A 28 18.80 13.87 21.85
C ALA A 28 17.55 13.09 21.44
N ALA A 29 16.45 13.79 21.18
CA ALA A 29 15.29 13.16 20.56
C ALA A 29 15.81 12.38 19.35
N PRO A 30 15.34 11.13 19.13
CA PRO A 30 15.75 10.38 17.95
C PRO A 30 15.53 11.28 16.73
N SER A 31 16.58 11.44 15.92
CA SER A 31 16.49 12.17 14.66
C SER A 31 15.27 11.66 13.89
N ALA A 32 14.52 12.57 13.26
CA ALA A 32 13.38 12.19 12.44
C ALA A 32 13.78 11.05 11.49
N PRO A 33 12.93 10.02 11.31
CA PRO A 33 13.24 8.92 10.41
C PRO A 33 13.61 9.47 9.04
N GLN A 34 14.79 9.14 8.53
CA GLN A 34 15.27 9.65 7.25
C GLN A 34 15.11 8.57 6.16
N ALA A 35 14.86 9.00 4.92
CA ALA A 35 14.91 8.11 3.77
C ALA A 35 16.30 7.47 3.63
N ASP A 36 16.31 6.18 3.29
CA ASP A 36 17.53 5.51 2.88
C ASP A 36 18.18 6.26 1.70
N PRO A 37 19.51 6.23 1.54
CA PRO A 37 20.18 6.96 0.46
C PRO A 37 19.64 6.66 -0.95
N GLN A 38 19.26 5.41 -1.24
CA GLN A 38 18.65 5.05 -2.52
C GLN A 38 17.24 5.63 -2.69
N MET A 39 16.45 5.67 -1.61
CA MET A 39 15.13 6.26 -1.62
C MET A 39 15.23 7.79 -1.76
N GLN A 40 16.17 8.42 -1.04
CA GLN A 40 16.41 9.86 -1.14
C GLN A 40 16.75 10.27 -2.57
N LYS A 41 17.54 9.48 -3.31
CA LYS A 41 17.79 9.75 -4.75
C LYS A 41 16.52 9.84 -5.59
N VAL A 42 15.55 8.94 -5.35
CA VAL A 42 14.27 8.98 -6.07
C VAL A 42 13.45 10.20 -5.65
N LEU A 43 13.46 10.56 -4.36
CA LEU A 43 12.79 11.77 -3.87
C LEU A 43 13.39 13.05 -4.47
N ASP A 44 14.71 13.15 -4.53
CA ASP A 44 15.41 14.29 -5.13
C ASP A 44 15.10 14.40 -6.63
N ALA A 45 15.09 13.25 -7.33
CA ALA A 45 14.71 13.20 -8.73
C ALA A 45 13.24 13.60 -8.94
N TYR A 46 12.32 13.16 -8.08
CA TYR A 46 10.91 13.57 -8.12
C TYR A 46 10.75 15.07 -7.90
N GLN A 47 11.39 15.65 -6.88
CA GLN A 47 11.34 17.09 -6.62
C GLN A 47 11.92 17.90 -7.80
N ALA A 48 12.95 17.39 -8.49
CA ALA A 48 13.50 18.02 -9.68
C ALA A 48 12.54 18.03 -10.90
N LEU A 49 11.47 17.23 -10.88
CA LEU A 49 10.38 17.28 -11.86
C LEU A 49 9.36 18.38 -11.55
N ASP A 50 9.57 19.16 -10.48
CA ASP A 50 8.70 20.25 -10.02
C ASP A 50 7.22 19.85 -9.87
N PRO A 51 6.94 18.79 -9.07
CA PRO A 51 5.59 18.30 -8.88
C PRO A 51 4.74 19.36 -8.17
N LYS A 52 3.55 19.65 -8.72
CA LYS A 52 2.57 20.50 -8.04
C LYS A 52 1.85 19.69 -6.96
N PRO A 53 1.52 20.29 -5.80
CA PRO A 53 0.73 19.60 -4.79
C PRO A 53 -0.63 19.18 -5.35
N LEU A 54 -0.95 17.88 -5.29
CA LEU A 54 -2.11 17.27 -5.96
C LEU A 54 -3.43 17.93 -5.57
N GLU A 55 -3.56 18.30 -4.29
CA GLU A 55 -4.77 18.93 -3.75
C GLU A 55 -5.08 20.31 -4.34
N THR A 56 -4.13 20.92 -5.04
CA THR A 56 -4.29 22.21 -5.73
C THR A 56 -4.71 22.07 -7.19
N LEU A 57 -4.71 20.84 -7.72
CA LEU A 57 -4.97 20.54 -9.13
C LEU A 57 -6.39 20.04 -9.34
N LYS A 58 -6.87 20.18 -10.58
CA LYS A 58 -7.98 19.36 -11.06
C LYS A 58 -7.51 17.93 -11.32
N PRO A 59 -8.39 16.91 -11.21
CA PRO A 59 -8.03 15.52 -11.46
C PRO A 59 -7.38 15.28 -12.82
N GLU A 60 -7.84 15.94 -13.87
CA GLU A 60 -7.28 15.80 -15.21
C GLU A 60 -5.84 16.30 -15.28
N GLU A 61 -5.55 17.44 -14.65
CA GLU A 61 -4.19 18.00 -14.55
C GLU A 61 -3.28 17.14 -13.66
N ALA A 62 -3.83 16.56 -12.59
CA ALA A 62 -3.09 15.67 -11.68
C ALA A 62 -2.66 14.37 -12.37
N ARG A 63 -3.46 13.86 -13.33
CA ARG A 63 -3.12 12.66 -14.12
C ARG A 63 -1.97 12.88 -15.10
N GLU A 64 -1.75 14.13 -15.53
CA GLU A 64 -0.64 14.52 -16.41
C GLU A 64 0.63 14.88 -15.63
N GLY A 65 0.56 14.95 -14.30
CA GLY A 65 1.68 15.28 -13.44
C GLY A 65 2.74 14.17 -13.38
N PRO A 66 3.96 14.50 -12.93
CA PRO A 66 5.01 13.51 -12.75
C PRO A 66 4.59 12.45 -11.72
N SER A 67 5.00 11.21 -11.98
CA SER A 67 4.72 10.03 -11.17
C SER A 67 5.97 9.49 -10.46
N ALA A 68 5.77 8.50 -9.58
CA ALA A 68 6.87 7.73 -8.99
C ALA A 68 7.72 7.00 -10.05
N LYS A 69 7.10 6.57 -11.16
CA LYS A 69 7.80 5.98 -12.30
C LYS A 69 8.74 7.00 -12.95
N ASP A 70 8.26 8.22 -13.21
CA ASP A 70 9.08 9.29 -13.81
C ASP A 70 10.28 9.65 -12.92
N ALA A 71 10.08 9.65 -11.60
CA ALA A 71 11.17 9.86 -10.64
C ALA A 71 12.26 8.78 -10.73
N VAL A 72 11.86 7.51 -10.87
CA VAL A 72 12.79 6.39 -11.05
C VAL A 72 13.55 6.53 -12.37
N GLU A 73 12.86 6.86 -13.46
CA GLU A 73 13.48 7.07 -14.77
C GLU A 73 14.47 8.24 -14.75
N ALA A 74 14.09 9.36 -14.12
CA ALA A 74 14.95 10.52 -13.95
C ALA A 74 16.19 10.18 -13.10
N ALA A 75 16.03 9.45 -12.00
CA ALA A 75 17.15 9.01 -11.16
C ALA A 75 18.12 8.10 -11.92
N LEU A 76 17.62 7.15 -12.72
CA LEU A 76 18.47 6.30 -13.56
C LEU A 76 19.21 7.09 -14.64
N LYS A 77 18.54 8.05 -15.26
CA LYS A 77 19.13 8.92 -16.28
C LYS A 77 20.29 9.76 -15.72
N GLN A 78 20.17 10.26 -14.49
CA GLN A 78 21.26 10.97 -13.80
C GLN A 78 22.50 10.08 -13.59
N GLU A 79 22.32 8.76 -13.47
CA GLU A 79 23.41 7.78 -13.39
C GLU A 79 23.89 7.27 -14.76
N GLY A 80 23.41 7.87 -15.87
CA GLY A 80 23.75 7.44 -17.22
C GLY A 80 23.16 6.07 -17.60
N LYS A 81 22.13 5.61 -16.88
CA LYS A 81 21.43 4.34 -17.14
C LYS A 81 20.13 4.61 -17.88
N ALA A 82 19.74 3.69 -18.75
CA ALA A 82 18.40 3.66 -19.32
C ALA A 82 17.46 2.85 -18.40
N GLY A 83 16.25 3.36 -18.15
CA GLY A 83 15.19 2.58 -17.54
C GLY A 83 14.69 1.53 -18.54
N THR A 84 15.24 0.32 -18.50
CA THR A 84 14.69 -0.80 -19.27
C THR A 84 13.70 -1.55 -18.38
N PRO A 85 12.42 -1.67 -18.79
CA PRO A 85 11.45 -2.45 -18.03
C PRO A 85 11.92 -3.88 -17.82
N GLU A 86 11.56 -4.48 -16.69
CA GLU A 86 11.87 -5.87 -16.42
C GLU A 86 11.25 -6.77 -17.50
N LYS A 87 12.06 -7.67 -18.08
CA LYS A 87 11.56 -8.56 -19.13
C LYS A 87 10.62 -9.60 -18.52
N VAL A 88 9.49 -9.79 -19.16
CA VAL A 88 8.56 -10.92 -18.95
C VAL A 88 8.39 -11.64 -20.28
N ALA A 89 7.86 -12.87 -20.28
CA ALA A 89 7.74 -13.68 -21.49
C ALA A 89 6.78 -13.04 -22.51
N GLN A 90 5.69 -12.43 -22.03
CA GLN A 90 4.72 -11.73 -22.86
C GLN A 90 4.02 -10.62 -22.07
N VAL A 91 3.72 -9.52 -22.75
CA VAL A 91 2.76 -8.50 -22.30
C VAL A 91 1.69 -8.36 -23.38
N GLU A 92 0.42 -8.41 -23.01
CA GLU A 92 -0.71 -8.34 -23.92
C GLU A 92 -1.76 -7.35 -23.41
N GLU A 93 -2.16 -6.42 -24.28
CA GLU A 93 -3.32 -5.56 -24.04
C GLU A 93 -4.62 -6.34 -24.26
N ARG A 94 -5.57 -6.18 -23.35
CA ARG A 94 -6.90 -6.76 -23.48
C ARG A 94 -7.97 -5.81 -23.01
N LYS A 95 -9.18 -5.98 -23.56
CA LYS A 95 -10.41 -5.35 -23.08
C LYS A 95 -11.38 -6.42 -22.61
N ILE A 96 -12.05 -6.15 -21.50
CA ILE A 96 -13.12 -7.01 -20.97
C ILE A 96 -14.37 -6.18 -20.71
N PRO A 97 -15.58 -6.78 -20.74
CA PRO A 97 -16.78 -6.07 -20.32
C PRO A 97 -16.73 -5.75 -18.81
N GLY A 98 -16.91 -4.48 -18.47
CA GLY A 98 -17.16 -4.00 -17.11
C GLY A 98 -18.63 -3.64 -16.88
N PRO A 99 -19.01 -3.25 -15.65
CA PRO A 99 -20.37 -2.87 -15.28
C PRO A 99 -20.93 -1.68 -16.05
N THR A 100 -20.10 -0.66 -16.34
CA THR A 100 -20.52 0.61 -16.97
C THR A 100 -19.77 0.93 -18.27
N GLY A 101 -18.85 0.07 -18.69
CA GLY A 101 -18.00 0.26 -19.88
C GLY A 101 -16.99 -0.87 -20.01
N GLU A 102 -16.20 -0.88 -21.07
CA GLU A 102 -15.07 -1.82 -21.18
C GLU A 102 -13.98 -1.45 -20.18
N LEU A 103 -13.26 -2.46 -19.68
CA LEU A 103 -12.08 -2.28 -18.83
C LEU A 103 -10.84 -2.66 -19.60
N ASP A 104 -9.85 -1.78 -19.59
CA ASP A 104 -8.53 -2.03 -20.16
C ASP A 104 -7.66 -2.84 -19.19
N LEU A 105 -6.96 -3.83 -19.74
CA LEU A 105 -6.07 -4.72 -19.02
C LEU A 105 -4.70 -4.76 -19.69
N LEU A 106 -3.65 -4.84 -18.88
CA LEU A 106 -2.36 -5.37 -19.31
C LEU A 106 -2.13 -6.73 -18.64
N VAL A 107 -1.96 -7.77 -19.46
CA VAL A 107 -1.71 -9.14 -19.03
C VAL A 107 -0.23 -9.46 -19.17
N TYR A 108 0.43 -9.76 -18.05
CA TYR A 108 1.84 -10.11 -17.99
C TYR A 108 1.98 -11.61 -17.77
N THR A 109 2.56 -12.31 -18.74
CA THR A 109 2.76 -13.76 -18.67
C THR A 109 4.22 -14.06 -18.32
N PRO A 110 4.47 -14.88 -17.28
CA PRO A 110 5.82 -15.28 -16.92
C PRO A 110 6.35 -16.38 -17.85
N GLU A 111 7.65 -16.65 -17.79
CA GLU A 111 8.26 -17.78 -18.48
C GLU A 111 7.62 -19.12 -18.05
N GLY A 112 7.35 -20.00 -19.03
CA GLY A 112 6.77 -21.33 -18.81
C GLY A 112 5.66 -21.68 -19.79
N LYS A 113 4.88 -22.74 -19.49
CA LYS A 113 3.80 -23.25 -20.38
C LYS A 113 2.39 -23.21 -19.77
N GLY A 114 2.25 -22.93 -18.48
CA GLY A 114 0.96 -22.94 -17.79
C GLY A 114 0.33 -24.34 -17.62
N PRO A 115 -0.96 -24.42 -17.18
CA PRO A 115 -1.76 -23.29 -16.73
C PRO A 115 -1.14 -22.65 -15.49
N PHE A 116 -1.01 -21.33 -15.52
CA PHE A 116 -0.35 -20.57 -14.45
C PHE A 116 -1.32 -20.29 -13.29
N PRO A 117 -0.83 -20.07 -12.06
CA PRO A 117 -1.62 -19.29 -11.11
C PRO A 117 -1.78 -17.85 -11.63
N ALA A 118 -2.74 -17.11 -11.08
CA ALA A 118 -3.00 -15.73 -11.49
C ALA A 118 -3.04 -14.76 -10.31
N VAL A 119 -2.66 -13.51 -10.57
CA VAL A 119 -2.85 -12.37 -9.69
C VAL A 119 -3.69 -11.35 -10.46
N VAL A 120 -4.86 -11.01 -9.95
CA VAL A 120 -5.60 -9.83 -10.41
C VAL A 120 -5.05 -8.64 -9.63
N TYR A 121 -4.41 -7.73 -10.33
CA TYR A 121 -3.63 -6.64 -9.76
C TYR A 121 -4.31 -5.29 -10.01
N TYR A 122 -4.43 -4.50 -8.95
CA TYR A 122 -5.04 -3.18 -8.98
C TYR A 122 -3.98 -2.13 -8.66
N HIS A 123 -3.82 -1.16 -9.56
CA HIS A 123 -2.89 -0.06 -9.37
C HIS A 123 -3.33 0.88 -8.25
N GLY A 124 -2.41 1.72 -7.77
CA GLY A 124 -2.70 2.76 -6.78
C GLY A 124 -3.20 4.06 -7.41
N GLY A 125 -2.77 5.20 -6.86
CA GLY A 125 -3.19 6.53 -7.33
C GLY A 125 -4.50 7.04 -6.72
N GLY A 126 -4.82 6.60 -5.49
CA GLY A 126 -5.91 7.18 -4.70
C GLY A 126 -7.29 7.14 -5.37
N PHE A 127 -7.52 6.16 -6.25
CA PHE A 127 -8.72 6.02 -7.10
C PHE A 127 -8.93 7.13 -8.15
N VAL A 128 -8.00 8.08 -8.29
CA VAL A 128 -8.18 9.30 -9.11
C VAL A 128 -7.14 9.42 -10.21
N ILE A 129 -5.89 9.05 -9.92
CA ILE A 129 -4.74 9.19 -10.83
C ILE A 129 -4.08 7.85 -11.12
N ALA A 130 -3.03 7.90 -11.94
CA ALA A 130 -2.22 6.77 -12.40
C ALA A 130 -2.97 5.81 -13.34
N ASP A 131 -2.23 4.90 -13.94
CA ASP A 131 -2.74 3.97 -14.94
C ASP A 131 -1.89 2.69 -14.98
N LEU A 132 -2.13 1.89 -16.03
CA LEU A 132 -1.40 0.64 -16.28
C LEU A 132 0.10 0.88 -16.51
N ASP A 133 0.48 2.00 -17.12
CA ASP A 133 1.87 2.33 -17.44
C ASP A 133 2.65 2.74 -16.18
N THR A 134 2.02 3.52 -15.30
CA THR A 134 2.60 3.98 -14.03
C THR A 134 3.05 2.80 -13.15
N TYR A 135 2.29 1.70 -13.15
CA TYR A 135 2.55 0.50 -12.32
C TYR A 135 3.09 -0.71 -13.12
N ASP A 136 3.52 -0.52 -14.37
CA ASP A 136 4.07 -1.58 -15.22
C ASP A 136 5.24 -2.33 -14.55
N ALA A 137 6.15 -1.60 -13.89
CA ALA A 137 7.30 -2.18 -13.19
C ALA A 137 6.88 -3.15 -12.07
N SER A 138 5.86 -2.80 -11.29
CA SER A 138 5.31 -3.64 -10.23
C SER A 138 4.67 -4.91 -10.79
N ALA A 139 3.86 -4.78 -11.85
CA ALA A 139 3.18 -5.91 -12.46
C ALA A 139 4.15 -6.92 -13.08
N ARG A 140 5.20 -6.44 -13.76
CA ARG A 140 6.29 -7.28 -14.30
C ARG A 140 7.03 -8.03 -13.20
N ALA A 141 7.43 -7.32 -12.15
CA ALA A 141 8.13 -7.91 -11.02
C ALA A 141 7.27 -8.98 -10.34
N LEU A 142 5.97 -8.73 -10.13
CA LEU A 142 5.06 -9.71 -9.57
C LEU A 142 4.91 -10.95 -10.47
N ALA A 143 4.80 -10.78 -11.79
CA ALA A 143 4.67 -11.91 -12.71
C ALA A 143 5.90 -12.85 -12.61
N ASN A 144 7.10 -12.26 -12.66
CA ASN A 144 8.35 -13.01 -12.57
C ASN A 144 8.58 -13.63 -11.18
N GLN A 145 8.39 -12.85 -10.12
CA GLN A 145 8.59 -13.31 -8.75
C GLN A 145 7.55 -14.37 -8.39
N ALA A 146 6.27 -14.17 -8.68
CA ALA A 146 5.23 -15.13 -8.33
C ALA A 146 5.18 -16.35 -9.27
N LYS A 147 5.82 -16.28 -10.46
CA LYS A 147 5.64 -17.23 -11.56
C LYS A 147 4.15 -17.42 -11.89
N ALA A 148 3.45 -16.29 -11.93
CA ALA A 148 2.00 -16.21 -12.12
C ALA A 148 1.69 -15.22 -13.25
N VAL A 149 0.58 -15.44 -13.94
CA VAL A 149 0.02 -14.40 -14.82
C VAL A 149 -0.45 -13.24 -13.94
N VAL A 150 -0.05 -12.02 -14.26
CA VAL A 150 -0.58 -10.81 -13.62
C VAL A 150 -1.54 -10.14 -14.59
N VAL A 151 -2.79 -9.99 -14.18
CA VAL A 151 -3.81 -9.23 -14.91
C VAL A 151 -3.93 -7.88 -14.23
N SER A 152 -3.24 -6.87 -14.76
CA SER A 152 -3.31 -5.49 -14.28
C SER A 152 -4.57 -4.82 -14.83
N VAL A 153 -5.40 -4.28 -13.94
CA VAL A 153 -6.73 -3.75 -14.27
C VAL A 153 -6.73 -2.23 -14.24
N HIS A 154 -7.13 -1.59 -15.33
CA HIS A 154 -7.45 -0.17 -15.35
C HIS A 154 -8.93 0.01 -15.05
N TYR A 155 -9.22 0.24 -13.77
CA TYR A 155 -10.58 0.52 -13.31
C TYR A 155 -10.94 1.97 -13.59
N HIS A 156 -12.23 2.28 -13.77
CA HIS A 156 -12.69 3.65 -13.92
C HIS A 156 -12.40 4.45 -12.64
N GLN A 157 -11.95 5.69 -12.83
CA GLN A 157 -11.45 6.53 -11.75
C GLN A 157 -12.45 7.62 -11.35
N ALA A 158 -12.33 8.05 -10.10
CA ALA A 158 -12.99 9.22 -9.57
C ALA A 158 -12.31 10.51 -10.09
N PRO A 159 -13.02 11.64 -10.12
CA PRO A 159 -14.42 11.84 -9.70
C PRO A 159 -15.47 11.50 -10.77
N GLU A 160 -15.07 11.18 -12.01
CA GLU A 160 -16.00 10.84 -13.10
C GLU A 160 -16.81 9.58 -12.75
N ASN A 161 -16.15 8.62 -12.10
CA ASN A 161 -16.73 7.38 -11.61
C ASN A 161 -16.39 7.23 -10.11
N PRO A 162 -17.14 7.91 -9.22
CA PRO A 162 -16.87 7.86 -7.79
C PRO A 162 -17.18 6.48 -7.20
N PHE A 163 -16.78 6.23 -5.96
CA PHE A 163 -17.08 4.97 -5.29
C PHE A 163 -18.61 4.72 -5.24
N PRO A 164 -19.11 3.51 -5.57
CA PRO A 164 -18.39 2.23 -5.66
C PRO A 164 -17.87 1.83 -7.06
N ALA A 165 -17.92 2.68 -8.08
CA ALA A 165 -17.56 2.27 -9.46
C ALA A 165 -16.16 1.63 -9.59
N PRO A 166 -15.07 2.15 -9.00
CA PRO A 166 -13.76 1.50 -9.04
C PRO A 166 -13.76 0.08 -8.45
N LEU A 167 -14.57 -0.16 -7.42
CA LEU A 167 -14.71 -1.48 -6.79
C LEU A 167 -15.59 -2.42 -7.61
N ASP A 168 -16.65 -1.91 -8.22
CA ASP A 168 -17.49 -2.69 -9.13
C ASP A 168 -16.67 -3.20 -10.32
N ASP A 169 -15.81 -2.35 -10.89
CA ASP A 169 -14.86 -2.70 -11.95
C ASP A 169 -13.82 -3.73 -11.50
N ALA A 170 -13.19 -3.50 -10.34
CA ALA A 170 -12.20 -4.41 -9.78
C ALA A 170 -12.79 -5.82 -9.54
N GLN A 171 -14.04 -5.88 -9.05
CA GLN A 171 -14.75 -7.13 -8.84
C GLN A 171 -15.16 -7.79 -10.16
N ALA A 172 -15.61 -7.01 -11.15
CA ALA A 172 -15.95 -7.51 -12.48
C ALA A 172 -14.72 -8.14 -13.16
N ALA A 173 -13.57 -7.49 -13.11
CA ALA A 173 -12.32 -8.02 -13.63
C ALA A 173 -11.92 -9.33 -12.94
N PHE A 174 -12.00 -9.41 -11.61
CA PHE A 174 -11.73 -10.64 -10.89
C PHE A 174 -12.68 -11.79 -11.29
N LYS A 175 -13.99 -11.51 -11.37
CA LYS A 175 -14.99 -12.50 -11.80
C LYS A 175 -14.77 -12.94 -13.24
N TYR A 176 -14.34 -12.04 -14.11
CA TYR A 176 -14.04 -12.34 -15.51
C TYR A 176 -12.85 -13.30 -15.60
N VAL A 177 -11.74 -12.99 -14.94
CA VAL A 177 -10.53 -13.85 -14.89
C VAL A 177 -10.87 -15.24 -14.33
N GLN A 178 -11.68 -15.31 -13.27
CA GLN A 178 -12.14 -16.59 -12.71
C GLN A 178 -13.00 -17.42 -13.66
N SER A 179 -13.84 -16.79 -14.48
CA SER A 179 -14.77 -17.48 -15.38
C SER A 179 -14.18 -17.79 -16.76
N HIS A 180 -13.06 -17.16 -17.13
CA HIS A 180 -12.40 -17.33 -18.43
C HIS A 180 -10.93 -17.84 -18.31
N PRO A 181 -10.65 -18.91 -17.55
CA PRO A 181 -9.27 -19.32 -17.27
C PRO A 181 -8.46 -19.72 -18.52
N LYS A 182 -9.14 -20.22 -19.56
CA LYS A 182 -8.50 -20.61 -20.83
C LYS A 182 -7.95 -19.40 -21.57
N ASP A 183 -8.64 -18.26 -21.50
CA ASP A 183 -8.28 -17.05 -22.24
C ASP A 183 -6.95 -16.50 -21.74
N PHE A 184 -6.66 -16.67 -20.45
CA PHE A 184 -5.40 -16.24 -19.82
C PHE A 184 -4.37 -17.37 -19.63
N ASN A 185 -4.68 -18.60 -20.04
CA ASN A 185 -3.87 -19.81 -19.74
C ASN A 185 -3.57 -19.97 -18.23
N ILE A 186 -4.60 -19.81 -17.39
CA ILE A 186 -4.50 -19.88 -15.93
C ILE A 186 -5.32 -21.03 -15.34
N ASP A 187 -5.05 -21.33 -14.07
CA ASP A 187 -5.86 -22.18 -13.22
C ASP A 187 -6.75 -21.33 -12.30
N ALA A 188 -8.06 -21.34 -12.54
CA ALA A 188 -9.06 -20.60 -11.77
C ALA A 188 -9.13 -21.00 -10.27
N LYS A 189 -8.51 -22.11 -9.86
CA LYS A 189 -8.41 -22.48 -8.44
C LYS A 189 -7.25 -21.79 -7.72
N ARG A 190 -6.40 -21.06 -8.45
CA ARG A 190 -5.17 -20.44 -7.94
C ARG A 190 -5.10 -18.96 -8.34
N VAL A 191 -6.17 -18.22 -8.07
CA VAL A 191 -6.27 -16.77 -8.36
C VAL A 191 -6.18 -15.98 -7.06
N ALA A 192 -5.18 -15.12 -6.96
CA ALA A 192 -5.00 -14.17 -5.88
C ALA A 192 -5.42 -12.75 -6.33
N VAL A 193 -5.62 -11.87 -5.35
CA VAL A 193 -5.76 -10.43 -5.59
C VAL A 193 -4.57 -9.69 -4.99
N ALA A 194 -4.14 -8.63 -5.64
CA ALA A 194 -3.06 -7.78 -5.15
C ALA A 194 -3.30 -6.33 -5.51
N GLY A 195 -2.73 -5.42 -4.74
CA GLY A 195 -2.69 -4.03 -5.16
C GLY A 195 -1.90 -3.13 -4.20
N GLU A 196 -1.66 -1.93 -4.69
CA GLU A 196 -0.84 -0.90 -4.05
C GLU A 196 -1.73 0.29 -3.64
N SER A 197 -1.60 0.78 -2.41
CA SER A 197 -2.36 1.96 -1.93
C SER A 197 -3.88 1.78 -2.08
N ALA A 198 -4.53 2.60 -2.91
CA ALA A 198 -5.93 2.43 -3.32
C ALA A 198 -6.22 1.08 -3.99
N GLY A 199 -5.27 0.52 -4.75
CA GLY A 199 -5.38 -0.84 -5.28
C GLY A 199 -5.33 -1.92 -4.20
N GLY A 200 -4.59 -1.67 -3.11
CA GLY A 200 -4.58 -2.54 -1.93
C GLY A 200 -5.95 -2.51 -1.21
N ASN A 201 -6.62 -1.36 -1.20
CA ASN A 201 -8.00 -1.24 -0.77
C ASN A 201 -8.95 -2.06 -1.66
N LEU A 202 -8.87 -1.89 -2.99
CA LEU A 202 -9.68 -2.66 -3.94
C LEU A 202 -9.47 -4.17 -3.78
N ALA A 203 -8.23 -4.63 -3.63
CA ALA A 203 -7.91 -6.05 -3.44
C ALA A 203 -8.65 -6.65 -2.24
N THR A 204 -8.59 -5.99 -1.08
CA THR A 204 -9.26 -6.49 0.13
C THR A 204 -10.79 -6.35 0.04
N ALA A 205 -11.29 -5.26 -0.55
CA ALA A 205 -12.72 -5.04 -0.74
C ALA A 205 -13.36 -6.05 -1.71
N VAL A 206 -12.64 -6.43 -2.79
CA VAL A 206 -13.05 -7.52 -3.69
C VAL A 206 -13.16 -8.83 -2.92
N ALA A 207 -12.16 -9.17 -2.09
CA ALA A 207 -12.22 -10.38 -1.26
C ALA A 207 -13.43 -10.36 -0.30
N MET A 208 -13.71 -9.22 0.34
CA MET A 208 -14.90 -9.03 1.18
C MET A 208 -16.20 -9.26 0.42
N ARG A 209 -16.32 -8.72 -0.80
CA ARG A 209 -17.52 -8.94 -1.64
C ARG A 209 -17.67 -10.39 -2.04
N GLN A 210 -16.59 -11.06 -2.45
CA GLN A 210 -16.67 -12.49 -2.81
C GLN A 210 -17.11 -13.36 -1.65
N VAL A 211 -16.62 -13.13 -0.43
CA VAL A 211 -17.07 -13.86 0.76
C VAL A 211 -18.54 -13.56 1.07
N LYS A 212 -18.95 -12.28 1.04
CA LYS A 212 -20.33 -11.84 1.29
C LYS A 212 -21.32 -12.46 0.29
N GLU A 213 -20.94 -12.53 -0.98
CA GLU A 213 -21.75 -13.08 -2.06
C GLU A 213 -21.68 -14.60 -2.17
N LYS A 214 -20.84 -15.27 -1.35
CA LYS A 214 -20.54 -16.71 -1.47
C LYS A 214 -20.01 -17.07 -2.88
N GLY A 215 -19.27 -16.15 -3.48
CA GLY A 215 -18.60 -16.31 -4.76
C GLY A 215 -17.26 -17.05 -4.64
N ALA A 216 -16.49 -17.03 -5.73
CA ALA A 216 -15.15 -17.58 -5.73
C ALA A 216 -14.21 -16.63 -4.96
N VAL A 217 -13.71 -17.07 -3.80
CA VAL A 217 -12.81 -16.26 -2.96
C VAL A 217 -11.38 -16.35 -3.51
N PRO A 218 -10.63 -15.24 -3.61
CA PRO A 218 -9.21 -15.30 -3.97
C PRO A 218 -8.45 -16.22 -3.01
N VAL A 219 -7.42 -16.93 -3.46
CA VAL A 219 -6.63 -17.80 -2.56
C VAL A 219 -5.70 -17.02 -1.62
N PHE A 220 -5.46 -15.75 -1.95
CA PHE A 220 -4.55 -14.86 -1.22
C PHE A 220 -4.88 -13.40 -1.52
N GLN A 221 -4.57 -12.51 -0.58
CA GLN A 221 -4.59 -11.07 -0.78
C GLN A 221 -3.22 -10.44 -0.44
N LEU A 222 -2.57 -9.84 -1.43
CA LEU A 222 -1.32 -9.08 -1.24
C LEU A 222 -1.65 -7.58 -1.16
N LEU A 223 -1.51 -7.01 0.03
CA LEU A 223 -1.91 -5.64 0.33
C LEU A 223 -0.64 -4.80 0.55
N ILE A 224 -0.28 -3.98 -0.44
CA ILE A 224 0.94 -3.17 -0.39
C ILE A 224 0.54 -1.75 0.00
N TYR A 225 1.01 -1.30 1.18
CA TYR A 225 0.68 -0.03 1.86
C TYR A 225 -0.78 0.40 1.67
N PRO A 226 -1.76 -0.44 2.06
CA PRO A 226 -3.13 -0.28 1.62
C PRO A 226 -3.80 0.96 2.24
N PHE A 227 -4.55 1.72 1.43
CA PHE A 227 -5.26 2.93 1.86
C PHE A 227 -6.66 2.60 2.38
N VAL A 228 -6.81 2.38 3.69
CA VAL A 228 -7.95 1.63 4.28
C VAL A 228 -8.78 2.41 5.29
N SER A 229 -8.40 3.66 5.55
CA SER A 229 -8.98 4.55 6.54
C SER A 229 -9.12 5.97 6.00
N ASN A 230 -10.07 6.70 6.58
CA ASN A 230 -10.26 8.13 6.38
C ASN A 230 -9.82 8.95 7.62
N ASP A 231 -9.19 8.30 8.60
CA ASP A 231 -8.59 8.95 9.75
C ASP A 231 -7.16 9.40 9.44
N LEU A 232 -7.00 10.68 9.11
CA LEU A 232 -5.69 11.29 8.79
C LEU A 232 -4.98 11.84 10.04
N SER A 233 -5.25 11.30 11.23
CA SER A 233 -4.72 11.83 12.49
C SER A 233 -3.84 10.86 13.28
N THR A 234 -3.58 9.66 12.75
CA THR A 234 -2.71 8.65 13.40
C THR A 234 -1.28 9.19 13.61
N PRO A 235 -0.48 8.56 14.50
CA PRO A 235 0.93 8.93 14.67
C PRO A 235 1.74 8.89 13.37
N SER A 236 1.50 7.95 12.46
CA SER A 236 2.13 7.93 11.13
C SER A 236 1.72 9.11 10.27
N HIS A 237 0.43 9.49 10.23
CA HIS A 237 -0.03 10.70 9.54
C HIS A 237 0.63 11.97 10.08
N GLN A 238 0.80 12.07 11.40
CA GLN A 238 1.46 13.24 12.02
C GLN A 238 2.95 13.33 11.67
N ARG A 239 3.64 12.19 11.59
CA ARG A 239 5.08 12.14 11.29
C ARG A 239 5.39 12.30 9.80
N ASN A 240 4.59 11.68 8.94
CA ASN A 240 4.94 11.48 7.53
C ASN A 240 3.99 12.18 6.55
N GLY A 241 2.88 12.77 7.04
CA GLY A 241 1.85 13.38 6.20
C GLY A 241 2.00 14.88 5.95
N ASN A 242 3.18 15.44 6.23
CA ASN A 242 3.50 16.87 6.08
C ASN A 242 3.85 17.30 4.64
N GLY A 243 3.90 16.36 3.68
CA GLY A 243 4.30 16.62 2.30
C GLY A 243 5.81 16.62 2.03
N GLU A 244 6.64 16.18 2.99
CA GLU A 244 8.09 16.03 2.78
C GLU A 244 8.43 14.91 1.79
N TYR A 245 7.57 13.90 1.69
CA TYR A 245 7.70 12.76 0.79
C TYR A 245 6.65 12.80 -0.33
N LEU A 246 6.43 11.65 -1.02
CA LEU A 246 5.55 11.57 -2.18
C LEU A 246 4.05 11.78 -1.88
N VAL A 247 3.62 11.59 -0.63
CA VAL A 247 2.20 11.67 -0.24
C VAL A 247 2.04 12.49 1.05
N SER A 248 1.07 13.42 1.05
CA SER A 248 0.69 14.26 2.20
C SER A 248 -0.74 13.96 2.69
N ASN A 249 -1.09 14.43 3.89
CA ASN A 249 -2.46 14.32 4.39
C ASN A 249 -3.45 15.14 3.55
N GLU A 250 -3.00 16.26 2.99
CA GLU A 250 -3.78 17.11 2.09
C GLU A 250 -4.15 16.33 0.81
N ALA A 251 -3.17 15.67 0.19
CA ALA A 251 -3.39 14.82 -0.98
C ALA A 251 -4.33 13.64 -0.67
N LEU A 252 -4.16 12.97 0.47
CA LEU A 252 -5.06 11.88 0.90
C LEU A 252 -6.50 12.37 1.13
N GLY A 253 -6.66 13.56 1.70
CA GLY A 253 -7.96 14.20 1.84
C GLY A 253 -8.58 14.54 0.48
N TRP A 254 -7.78 15.01 -0.48
CA TRP A 254 -8.21 15.30 -1.85
C TRP A 254 -8.64 14.04 -2.60
N PHE A 255 -7.90 12.93 -2.47
CA PHE A 255 -8.31 11.63 -3.02
C PHE A 255 -9.67 11.22 -2.46
N TRP A 256 -9.83 11.20 -1.13
CA TRP A 256 -11.11 10.84 -0.53
C TRP A 256 -12.26 11.78 -0.92
N GLN A 257 -11.99 13.08 -1.07
CA GLN A 257 -13.00 14.03 -1.51
C GLN A 257 -13.48 13.76 -2.94
N ASN A 258 -12.58 13.45 -3.87
CA ASN A 258 -12.96 13.09 -5.24
C ASN A 258 -13.69 11.74 -5.28
N THR A 259 -13.25 10.77 -4.47
CA THR A 259 -13.80 9.40 -4.47
C THR A 259 -15.13 9.26 -3.73
N LEU A 260 -15.31 9.95 -2.59
CA LEU A 260 -16.46 9.80 -1.68
C LEU A 260 -17.29 11.08 -1.52
N GLY A 261 -16.90 12.17 -2.18
CA GLY A 261 -17.54 13.48 -2.07
C GLY A 261 -17.21 14.25 -0.80
N SER A 262 -17.87 15.40 -0.62
CA SER A 262 -17.58 16.36 0.47
C SER A 262 -17.77 15.80 1.89
N ASN A 263 -18.54 14.73 2.06
CA ASN A 263 -18.79 14.09 3.34
C ASN A 263 -17.82 12.95 3.68
N TRP A 264 -16.74 12.76 2.92
CA TRP A 264 -15.82 11.63 3.05
C TRP A 264 -15.32 11.37 4.48
N LYS A 265 -15.08 12.41 5.29
CA LYS A 265 -14.64 12.27 6.70
C LYS A 265 -15.68 11.57 7.58
N LYS A 266 -16.96 11.74 7.26
CA LYS A 266 -18.09 11.13 7.99
C LYS A 266 -18.56 9.82 7.37
N THR A 267 -18.05 9.45 6.18
CA THR A 267 -18.42 8.21 5.50
C THR A 267 -18.16 7.00 6.40
N ARG A 268 -19.15 6.10 6.42
CA ARG A 268 -19.09 4.80 7.09
C ARG A 268 -19.44 3.72 6.09
N ASN A 269 -18.43 3.23 5.38
CA ASN A 269 -18.58 2.18 4.38
C ASN A 269 -17.36 1.28 4.44
N ALA A 270 -17.53 0.04 4.92
CA ALA A 270 -16.46 -0.92 5.08
C ALA A 270 -15.85 -1.40 3.75
N GLU A 271 -16.54 -1.22 2.61
CA GLU A 271 -15.98 -1.56 1.30
C GLU A 271 -15.07 -0.45 0.76
N ALA A 272 -15.31 0.82 1.15
CA ALA A 272 -14.42 1.94 0.83
C ALA A 272 -13.35 2.15 1.89
N LEU A 273 -13.66 1.85 3.16
CA LEU A 273 -12.81 2.07 4.33
C LEU A 273 -12.70 0.76 5.11
N PRO A 274 -11.94 -0.25 4.61
CA PRO A 274 -11.84 -1.58 5.21
C PRO A 274 -11.47 -1.60 6.70
N LEU A 275 -10.75 -0.59 7.20
CA LEU A 275 -10.45 -0.48 8.62
C LEU A 275 -11.72 -0.32 9.48
N GLN A 276 -12.85 0.08 8.90
CA GLN A 276 -14.15 0.17 9.58
C GLN A 276 -14.96 -1.14 9.56
N ALA A 277 -14.49 -2.18 8.86
CA ALA A 277 -15.19 -3.46 8.77
C ALA A 277 -15.40 -4.11 10.16
N SER A 278 -16.58 -4.68 10.37
CA SER A 278 -16.87 -5.47 11.57
C SER A 278 -16.16 -6.83 11.51
N PRO A 279 -15.93 -7.51 12.66
CA PRO A 279 -15.38 -8.86 12.67
C PRO A 279 -16.19 -9.84 11.80
N LYS A 280 -17.52 -9.65 11.68
CA LYS A 280 -18.37 -10.48 10.82
C LYS A 280 -18.04 -10.33 9.33
N GLN A 281 -17.69 -9.12 8.89
CA GLN A 281 -17.33 -8.85 7.49
C GLN A 281 -15.93 -9.36 7.13
N LEU A 282 -15.05 -9.52 8.13
CA LEU A 282 -13.67 -9.98 7.93
C LEU A 282 -13.50 -11.51 8.05
N ARG A 283 -14.48 -12.22 8.62
CA ARG A 283 -14.41 -13.69 8.74
C ARG A 283 -14.45 -14.35 7.37
N GLY A 284 -13.57 -15.33 7.16
CA GLY A 284 -13.51 -16.12 5.92
C GLY A 284 -12.76 -15.43 4.77
N LEU A 285 -12.19 -14.24 5.00
CA LEU A 285 -11.27 -13.62 4.05
C LEU A 285 -10.01 -14.48 3.86
N PRO A 286 -9.38 -14.44 2.67
CA PRO A 286 -8.21 -15.26 2.41
C PRO A 286 -6.99 -14.78 3.18
N PRO A 287 -5.98 -15.66 3.36
CA PRO A 287 -4.71 -15.27 3.96
C PRO A 287 -4.11 -14.03 3.27
N ALA A 288 -3.43 -13.21 4.06
CA ALA A 288 -2.92 -11.92 3.62
C ALA A 288 -1.44 -11.73 3.90
N LEU A 289 -0.76 -10.99 3.02
CA LEU A 289 0.48 -10.30 3.34
C LEU A 289 0.24 -8.81 3.24
N VAL A 290 0.44 -8.11 4.35
CA VAL A 290 0.38 -6.64 4.42
C VAL A 290 1.81 -6.10 4.43
N MET A 291 2.17 -5.33 3.41
CA MET A 291 3.46 -4.63 3.34
C MET A 291 3.27 -3.17 3.71
N VAL A 292 4.15 -2.60 4.54
CA VAL A 292 4.06 -1.20 4.97
C VAL A 292 5.42 -0.53 4.92
N ALA A 293 5.45 0.75 4.58
CA ALA A 293 6.65 1.58 4.52
C ALA A 293 6.77 2.45 5.77
N SER A 294 7.98 2.69 6.29
CA SER A 294 8.13 3.47 7.53
C SER A 294 7.90 4.96 7.36
N LEU A 295 8.17 5.50 6.17
CA LEU A 295 8.02 6.92 5.81
C LEU A 295 6.72 7.13 5.03
N ASP A 296 5.65 6.53 5.53
CA ASP A 296 4.33 6.52 4.92
C ASP A 296 3.29 7.02 5.93
N PRO A 297 2.45 8.00 5.58
CA PRO A 297 1.30 8.35 6.41
C PRO A 297 0.37 7.16 6.68
N LEU A 298 0.25 6.19 5.74
CA LEU A 298 -0.66 5.05 5.83
C LEU A 298 -0.10 3.86 6.65
N LEU A 299 1.09 4.00 7.23
CA LEU A 299 1.75 2.93 7.98
C LEU A 299 0.86 2.36 9.10
N ASP A 300 0.33 3.22 9.97
CA ASP A 300 -0.39 2.76 11.16
C ASP A 300 -1.75 2.16 10.79
N GLU A 301 -2.44 2.67 9.76
CA GLU A 301 -3.71 2.10 9.31
C GLU A 301 -3.54 0.74 8.63
N GLY A 302 -2.44 0.54 7.89
CA GLY A 302 -2.10 -0.76 7.29
C GLY A 302 -1.84 -1.81 8.36
N ILE A 303 -1.07 -1.46 9.41
CA ILE A 303 -0.84 -2.33 10.57
C ILE A 303 -2.16 -2.61 11.32
N ALA A 304 -2.95 -1.57 11.58
CA ALA A 304 -4.23 -1.72 12.28
C ALA A 304 -5.20 -2.63 11.51
N TYR A 305 -5.22 -2.54 10.18
CA TYR A 305 -6.06 -3.41 9.37
C TYR A 305 -5.58 -4.87 9.40
N ALA A 306 -4.25 -5.09 9.34
CA ALA A 306 -3.68 -6.42 9.51
C ALA A 306 -4.07 -7.05 10.86
N ASP A 307 -4.06 -6.25 11.94
CA ASP A 307 -4.45 -6.73 13.26
C ASP A 307 -5.96 -7.02 13.35
N LYS A 308 -6.82 -6.23 12.68
CA LYS A 308 -8.26 -6.55 12.57
C LYS A 308 -8.51 -7.86 11.80
N LEU A 309 -7.76 -8.11 10.73
CA LEU A 309 -7.85 -9.37 9.98
C LEU A 309 -7.44 -10.56 10.87
N LYS A 310 -6.31 -10.46 11.60
CA LYS A 310 -5.87 -11.49 12.56
C LYS A 310 -6.91 -11.74 13.64
N ALA A 311 -7.48 -10.67 14.22
CA ALA A 311 -8.52 -10.78 15.24
C ALA A 311 -9.81 -11.43 14.71
N ALA A 312 -10.05 -11.39 13.40
CA ALA A 312 -11.16 -12.07 12.74
C ALA A 312 -10.83 -13.52 12.32
N GLY A 313 -9.64 -14.03 12.66
CA GLY A 313 -9.19 -15.40 12.36
C GLY A 313 -8.52 -15.58 11.00
N VAL A 314 -8.18 -14.49 10.30
CA VAL A 314 -7.46 -14.55 9.02
C VAL A 314 -5.96 -14.74 9.30
N ALA A 315 -5.31 -15.63 8.55
CA ALA A 315 -3.85 -15.77 8.59
C ALA A 315 -3.19 -14.56 7.91
N VAL A 316 -2.43 -13.76 8.66
CA VAL A 316 -1.83 -12.52 8.15
C VAL A 316 -0.37 -12.39 8.56
N ASP A 317 0.49 -12.21 7.55
CA ASP A 317 1.86 -11.76 7.72
C ASP A 317 1.93 -10.24 7.51
N VAL A 318 2.76 -9.55 8.29
CA VAL A 318 3.04 -8.11 8.12
C VAL A 318 4.52 -7.93 7.86
N LYS A 319 4.87 -7.19 6.82
CA LYS A 319 6.27 -6.82 6.51
C LYS A 319 6.42 -5.31 6.46
N ARG A 320 7.22 -4.78 7.38
CA ARG A 320 7.60 -3.38 7.42
C ARG A 320 8.95 -3.18 6.73
N TYR A 321 9.02 -2.16 5.90
CA TYR A 321 10.24 -1.73 5.21
C TYR A 321 10.63 -0.35 5.74
N ASP A 322 11.70 -0.28 6.52
CA ASP A 322 12.20 0.98 7.06
C ASP A 322 12.96 1.79 6.02
N GLY A 323 12.96 3.12 6.13
CA GLY A 323 13.71 4.04 5.26
C GLY A 323 13.15 4.22 3.84
N VAL A 324 11.98 3.65 3.54
CA VAL A 324 11.27 3.83 2.26
C VAL A 324 9.94 4.53 2.45
N THR A 325 9.43 5.16 1.38
CA THR A 325 8.19 5.96 1.39
C THR A 325 6.99 5.17 0.86
N HIS A 326 5.82 5.80 0.88
CA HIS A 326 4.71 5.39 0.03
C HIS A 326 5.16 5.31 -1.46
N GLU A 327 4.53 4.45 -2.26
CA GLU A 327 4.88 4.16 -3.68
C GLU A 327 6.21 3.42 -3.93
N PHE A 328 6.92 2.96 -2.89
CA PHE A 328 8.26 2.39 -3.10
C PHE A 328 8.31 1.09 -3.91
N PHE A 329 7.22 0.33 -4.00
CA PHE A 329 7.27 -1.07 -4.43
C PHE A 329 7.74 -1.23 -5.89
N GLY A 330 7.35 -0.32 -6.79
CA GLY A 330 7.80 -0.29 -8.18
C GLY A 330 9.23 0.22 -8.39
N MET A 331 9.89 0.75 -7.35
CA MET A 331 11.18 1.45 -7.45
C MET A 331 12.42 0.54 -7.42
N ALA A 332 12.24 -0.77 -7.58
CA ALA A 332 13.32 -1.76 -7.58
C ALA A 332 14.52 -1.47 -8.51
N PRO A 333 14.37 -0.76 -9.65
CA PRO A 333 15.52 -0.35 -10.45
C PRO A 333 16.54 0.55 -9.72
N VAL A 334 16.11 1.25 -8.67
CA VAL A 334 16.96 2.21 -7.90
C VAL A 334 17.06 1.81 -6.42
N VAL A 335 16.00 1.23 -5.85
CA VAL A 335 15.85 0.98 -4.41
C VAL A 335 15.89 -0.52 -4.09
N ASP A 336 16.95 -0.99 -3.43
CA ASP A 336 17.13 -2.41 -3.12
C ASP A 336 16.05 -2.96 -2.19
N LYS A 337 15.52 -2.13 -1.28
CA LYS A 337 14.40 -2.50 -0.41
C LYS A 337 13.10 -2.74 -1.19
N ALA A 338 12.88 -2.04 -2.31
CA ALA A 338 11.77 -2.31 -3.22
C ALA A 338 11.93 -3.68 -3.89
N LYS A 339 13.13 -3.98 -4.41
CA LYS A 339 13.46 -5.30 -4.95
C LYS A 339 13.27 -6.42 -3.93
N ARG A 340 13.65 -6.17 -2.67
CA ARG A 340 13.42 -7.12 -1.58
C ARG A 340 11.92 -7.33 -1.31
N ALA A 341 11.13 -6.26 -1.32
CA ALA A 341 9.69 -6.34 -1.15
C ALA A 341 9.02 -7.17 -2.26
N GLN A 342 9.40 -6.95 -3.51
CA GLN A 342 8.93 -7.75 -4.65
C GLN A 342 9.27 -9.24 -4.51
N ALA A 343 10.48 -9.56 -4.06
CA ALA A 343 10.89 -10.94 -3.80
C ALA A 343 10.07 -11.58 -2.66
N ASP A 344 9.84 -10.84 -1.58
CA ASP A 344 9.03 -11.29 -0.45
C ASP A 344 7.55 -11.52 -0.86
N ALA A 345 6.99 -10.66 -1.73
CA ALA A 345 5.67 -10.84 -2.33
C ALA A 345 5.60 -12.13 -3.16
N GLY A 346 6.59 -12.37 -4.02
CA GLY A 346 6.67 -13.59 -4.81
C GLY A 346 6.75 -14.86 -3.96
N VAL A 347 7.51 -14.84 -2.85
CA VAL A 347 7.56 -15.97 -1.90
C VAL A 347 6.18 -16.25 -1.32
N ALA A 348 5.48 -15.23 -0.85
CA ALA A 348 4.15 -15.39 -0.26
C ALA A 348 3.11 -15.90 -1.26
N LEU A 349 3.09 -15.33 -2.48
CA LEU A 349 2.20 -15.75 -3.55
C LEU A 349 2.45 -17.20 -3.96
N ARG A 350 3.71 -17.60 -4.21
CA ARG A 350 4.04 -19.00 -4.56
C ARG A 350 3.64 -19.98 -3.46
N LYS A 351 3.80 -19.60 -2.19
CA LYS A 351 3.33 -20.41 -1.05
C LYS A 351 1.81 -20.59 -1.10
N ALA A 352 1.06 -19.50 -1.31
CA ALA A 352 -0.39 -19.56 -1.39
C ALA A 352 -0.88 -20.41 -2.58
N PHE A 353 -0.25 -20.30 -3.74
CA PHE A 353 -0.59 -21.10 -4.93
C PHE A 353 -0.24 -22.59 -4.82
N SER A 354 0.64 -22.95 -3.88
CA SER A 354 1.05 -24.35 -3.65
C SER A 354 0.26 -25.02 -2.54
N ALA A 355 -0.54 -24.28 -1.77
CA ALA A 355 -1.41 -24.86 -0.76
C ALA A 355 -2.51 -25.69 -1.45
N PRO A 356 -2.77 -26.94 -1.02
CA PRO A 356 -3.91 -27.71 -1.51
C PRO A 356 -5.17 -26.88 -1.32
N GLY A 357 -5.89 -26.58 -2.42
CA GLY A 357 -7.09 -25.76 -2.37
C GLY A 357 -8.01 -26.23 -1.25
N GLY A 358 -8.25 -25.36 -0.27
CA GLY A 358 -8.94 -25.71 0.96
C GLY A 358 -10.30 -26.35 0.66
N GLN A 359 -10.40 -27.65 0.91
CA GLN A 359 -11.66 -28.22 1.35
C GLN A 359 -12.05 -27.42 2.59
N GLY A 360 -13.26 -26.87 2.58
CA GLY A 360 -13.85 -26.35 3.79
C GLY A 360 -13.71 -27.39 4.89
N ILE A 361 -13.33 -26.94 6.07
CA ILE A 361 -13.40 -27.74 7.29
C ILE A 361 -14.90 -27.99 7.53
N GLY A 362 -15.45 -28.98 6.83
CA GLY A 362 -16.75 -29.56 7.10
C GLY A 362 -16.59 -30.41 8.34
N GLY A 363 -17.20 -29.97 9.44
CA GLY A 363 -17.34 -30.80 10.63
C GLY A 363 -18.02 -32.11 10.24
N SER A 364 -17.25 -33.19 10.29
CA SER A 364 -17.79 -34.53 10.44
C SER A 364 -18.04 -34.74 11.93
N GLY A 365 -19.26 -35.11 12.25
CA GLY A 365 -19.77 -35.28 13.60
C GLY A 365 -21.28 -35.47 13.54
N GLU A 366 -21.68 -36.53 12.82
CA GLU A 366 -22.96 -37.18 13.03
C GLU A 366 -23.07 -37.58 14.49
N ASP A 367 -24.07 -37.06 15.19
CA ASP A 367 -24.70 -37.77 16.29
C ASP A 367 -26.21 -37.73 16.03
N ALA A 368 -26.67 -38.76 15.31
CA ALA A 368 -28.05 -39.19 15.31
C ALA A 368 -28.17 -40.26 16.40
N GLU A 369 -28.66 -39.88 17.58
CA GLU A 369 -29.25 -40.82 18.53
C GLU A 369 -30.77 -40.68 18.50
N ALA A 370 -31.41 -41.76 18.05
CA ALA A 370 -32.74 -42.18 18.46
C ALA A 370 -32.65 -43.71 18.65
N PRO A 371 -33.42 -44.29 19.57
CA PRO A 371 -34.88 -44.36 19.42
C PRO A 371 -35.68 -43.62 20.50
#